data_AF-A0A2M7SPM4-F1
#
_entry.id   AF-A0A2M7SPM4-F1
#
_cell.length_a   1.000
_cell.length_b   1.000
_cell.length_c   1.000
_cell.angle_alpha   90.00
_cell.angle_beta   90.00
_cell.angle_gamma   90.00
#
_symmetry.space_group_name_H-M   'P 1'
#
loop_
_entity.id
_entity.type
_entity.pdbx_description
1 polymer ?
#
loop_
_entity_poly.entity_id
_entity_poly.type
_entity_poly.pdbx_seq_one_letter_code
_entity_poly.pdbx_strand_id
1 'polypeptide(L)'
;MLIVISDLHLVDGTCGKPISASAFRLFAARLNELAFNASWRADKKYRPLAGIDILLLGDILDPLHSTLWLDKSPGEPGYVRPWTDIHAPEYAAKVQAITRAILKYNAEAIETLHAIAEGKFVRLPPADRSGRAALNAKEQVTVPVRIHYMVGNHDWYYHIPGPAFDQIRQEIITAFSLANPNSPFPHEVKDSETLQRLFASYKVFA
;
A
#
# COMPACT_ATOMS: atom_id res chain seq x y z
N MET A 1 -0.27 13.76 8.37
CA MET A 1 -0.92 13.96 7.06
C MET A 1 -1.48 12.61 6.63
N LEU A 2 -2.69 12.58 6.05
CA LEU A 2 -3.27 11.37 5.45
C LEU A 2 -3.26 11.51 3.93
N ILE A 3 -2.80 10.46 3.23
CA ILE A 3 -2.88 10.31 1.78
C ILE A 3 -3.66 9.03 1.50
N VAL A 4 -4.60 9.09 0.56
CA VAL A 4 -5.35 7.90 0.11
C VAL A 4 -5.04 7.67 -1.37
N ILE A 5 -4.69 6.43 -1.71
CA ILE A 5 -4.42 5.97 -3.07
C ILE A 5 -5.31 4.76 -3.31
N SER A 6 -6.09 4.77 -4.39
CA SER A 6 -7.05 3.73 -4.77
C SER A 6 -6.83 3.33 -6.23
N ASP A 7 -7.31 2.16 -6.62
CA ASP A 7 -7.41 1.71 -8.02
C ASP A 7 -6.06 1.73 -8.76
N LEU A 8 -4.98 1.25 -8.10
CA LEU A 8 -3.68 1.12 -8.78
C LEU A 8 -3.67 -0.04 -9.78
N HIS A 9 -4.47 -1.08 -9.54
CA HIS A 9 -4.58 -2.29 -10.35
C HIS A 9 -3.23 -2.83 -10.83
N LEU A 10 -2.31 -3.08 -9.89
CA LEU A 10 -1.03 -3.72 -10.21
C LEU A 10 -1.28 -5.17 -10.63
N VAL A 11 -0.96 -5.49 -11.88
CA VAL A 11 -1.17 -6.80 -12.53
C VAL A 11 0.16 -7.52 -12.76
N ASP A 12 0.10 -8.81 -13.12
CA ASP A 12 1.28 -9.64 -13.44
C ASP A 12 1.80 -9.45 -14.88
N GLY A 13 1.21 -8.52 -15.64
CA GLY A 13 1.56 -8.21 -17.02
C GLY A 13 0.93 -9.13 -18.07
N THR A 14 0.02 -10.02 -17.69
CA THR A 14 -0.57 -11.00 -18.62
C THR A 14 -1.85 -10.53 -19.30
N CYS A 15 -2.74 -9.79 -18.62
CA CYS A 15 -3.99 -9.26 -19.19
C CYS A 15 -3.99 -7.73 -19.39
N GLY A 16 -3.06 -6.99 -18.79
CA GLY A 16 -3.06 -5.54 -18.79
C GLY A 16 -1.67 -4.92 -18.61
N LYS A 17 -1.58 -3.60 -18.82
CA LYS A 17 -0.38 -2.80 -18.54
C LYS A 17 -0.62 -2.01 -17.26
N PRO A 18 0.15 -2.24 -16.18
CA PRO A 18 0.01 -1.46 -14.96
C PRO A 18 0.58 -0.05 -15.15
N ILE A 19 0.32 0.80 -14.15
CA ILE A 19 0.94 2.12 -14.03
C ILE A 19 2.47 1.97 -14.07
N SER A 20 3.15 2.84 -14.82
CA SER A 20 4.61 2.78 -14.95
C SER A 20 5.30 3.12 -13.62
N ALA A 21 6.43 2.46 -13.34
CA ALA A 21 7.24 2.74 -12.15
C ALA A 21 7.70 4.21 -12.04
N SER A 22 7.81 4.92 -13.17
CA SER A 22 8.09 6.36 -13.19
C SER A 22 7.04 7.21 -12.47
N ALA A 23 5.77 6.80 -12.48
CA ALA A 23 4.71 7.50 -11.75
C ALA A 23 4.90 7.39 -10.23
N PHE A 24 5.32 6.22 -9.73
CA PHE A 24 5.64 6.01 -8.32
C PHE A 24 6.84 6.85 -7.89
N ARG A 25 7.89 6.95 -8.72
CA ARG A 25 9.04 7.84 -8.46
C ARG A 25 8.63 9.30 -8.44
N LEU A 26 7.76 9.71 -9.37
CA LEU A 26 7.24 11.08 -9.38
C LEU A 26 6.43 11.36 -8.11
N PHE A 27 5.59 10.42 -7.68
CA PHE A 27 4.86 10.51 -6.41
C PHE A 27 5.83 10.67 -5.23
N ALA A 28 6.85 9.81 -5.13
CA ALA A 28 7.87 9.89 -4.08
C ALA A 28 8.59 11.25 -4.05
N ALA A 29 8.98 11.78 -5.22
CA ALA A 29 9.62 13.08 -5.33
C ALA A 29 8.69 14.23 -4.88
N ARG A 30 7.40 14.16 -5.24
CA ARG A 30 6.40 15.16 -4.85
C ARG A 30 6.00 15.06 -3.38
N LEU A 31 6.12 13.89 -2.77
CA LEU A 31 5.75 13.69 -1.37
C LEU A 31 6.52 14.60 -0.40
N ASN A 32 7.82 14.82 -0.63
CA ASN A 32 8.62 15.70 0.21
C ASN A 32 8.17 17.17 0.12
N GLU A 33 7.86 17.64 -1.09
CA GLU A 33 7.33 18.98 -1.33
C GLU A 33 5.97 19.17 -0.66
N LEU A 34 5.07 18.20 -0.81
CA LEU A 34 3.76 18.18 -0.15
C LEU A 34 3.89 18.18 1.37
N ALA A 35 4.79 17.37 1.92
CA ALA A 35 5.05 17.30 3.35
C ALA A 35 5.61 18.61 3.91
N PHE A 36 6.50 19.29 3.16
CA PHE A 36 7.00 20.60 3.52
C PHE A 36 5.88 21.65 3.54
N ASN A 37 5.04 21.68 2.51
CA ASN A 37 3.92 22.62 2.43
C ASN A 37 2.90 22.37 3.54
N ALA A 38 2.56 21.11 3.80
CA ALA A 38 1.67 20.71 4.90
C ALA A 38 2.26 20.95 6.31
N SER A 39 3.56 21.28 6.41
CA SER A 39 4.21 21.65 7.67
C SER A 39 3.93 23.11 8.07
N TRP A 40 3.35 23.92 7.20
CA TRP A 40 2.86 25.25 7.57
C TRP A 40 1.47 25.16 8.19
N ARG A 41 1.29 25.81 9.34
CA ARG A 41 0.02 25.86 10.07
C ARG A 41 -0.76 27.13 9.71
N ALA A 42 -2.05 27.17 10.07
CA ALA A 42 -2.91 28.32 9.84
C ALA A 42 -2.40 29.62 10.52
N ASP A 43 -1.64 29.48 11.61
CA ASP A 43 -0.96 30.59 12.31
C ASP A 43 0.33 31.06 11.60
N LYS A 44 0.59 30.58 10.38
CA LYS A 44 1.79 30.83 9.56
C LYS A 44 3.09 30.37 10.22
N LYS A 45 3.04 29.54 11.27
CA LYS A 45 4.24 28.92 11.85
C LYS A 45 4.52 27.60 11.15
N TYR A 46 5.79 27.40 10.84
CA TYR A 46 6.32 26.16 10.34
C TYR A 46 6.53 25.17 11.49
N ARG A 47 5.94 23.98 11.36
CA ARG A 47 6.10 22.84 12.26
C ARG A 47 6.19 21.58 11.40
N PRO A 48 7.37 20.93 11.29
CA PRO A 48 7.51 19.69 10.56
C PRO A 48 6.39 18.70 10.89
N LEU A 49 5.89 17.97 9.89
CA LEU A 49 4.91 16.92 10.12
C LEU A 49 5.48 15.88 11.09
N ALA A 50 4.64 15.46 12.05
CA ALA A 50 4.97 14.38 12.96
C ALA A 50 4.90 12.99 12.30
N GLY A 51 4.20 12.89 11.17
CA GLY A 51 4.06 11.64 10.42
C GLY A 51 3.13 11.77 9.22
N ILE A 52 3.25 10.79 8.33
CA ILE A 52 2.40 10.60 7.16
C ILE A 52 1.83 9.19 7.23
N ASP A 53 0.52 9.08 7.05
CA ASP A 53 -0.14 7.80 6.85
C ASP A 53 -0.63 7.76 5.40
N ILE A 54 -0.22 6.72 4.66
CA ILE A 54 -0.68 6.44 3.31
C ILE A 54 -1.63 5.25 3.42
N LEU A 55 -2.85 5.40 2.95
CA LEU A 55 -3.79 4.30 2.80
C LEU A 55 -3.84 3.88 1.33
N LEU A 56 -3.46 2.64 1.07
CA LEU A 56 -3.74 1.92 -0.16
C LEU A 56 -5.16 1.34 -0.01
N LEU A 57 -6.14 2.03 -0.57
CA LEU A 57 -7.57 1.79 -0.41
C LEU A 57 -8.13 1.12 -1.67
N GLY A 58 -8.23 -0.19 -1.65
CA GLY A 58 -8.94 -0.96 -2.66
C GLY A 58 -8.23 -1.09 -4.00
N ASP A 59 -8.37 -2.28 -4.58
CA ASP A 59 -7.98 -2.61 -5.96
C ASP A 59 -6.54 -2.19 -6.29
N ILE A 60 -5.63 -2.46 -5.34
CA ILE A 60 -4.23 -2.05 -5.42
C ILE A 60 -3.43 -3.10 -6.18
N LEU A 61 -3.57 -4.36 -5.78
CA LEU A 61 -3.13 -5.52 -6.57
C LEU A 61 -4.36 -6.08 -7.29
N ASP A 62 -4.18 -6.60 -8.49
CA ASP A 62 -5.31 -7.13 -9.27
C ASP A 62 -5.08 -8.59 -9.66
N PRO A 63 -5.25 -9.52 -8.70
CA PRO A 63 -5.15 -10.95 -8.99
C PRO A 63 -6.24 -11.44 -9.94
N LEU A 64 -7.40 -10.78 -10.04
CA LEU A 64 -8.46 -11.17 -10.99
C LEU A 64 -7.97 -11.10 -12.44
N HIS A 65 -7.15 -10.11 -12.77
CA HIS A 65 -6.62 -9.90 -14.13
C HIS A 65 -5.32 -10.70 -14.42
N SER A 66 -5.20 -11.93 -13.91
CA SER A 66 -4.10 -12.84 -14.23
C SER A 66 -4.53 -13.98 -15.16
N THR A 67 -3.75 -14.25 -16.20
CA THR A 67 -3.94 -15.46 -17.02
C THR A 67 -3.53 -16.75 -16.31
N LEU A 68 -2.89 -16.68 -15.14
CA LEU A 68 -2.57 -17.87 -14.33
C LEU A 68 -3.82 -18.56 -13.79
N TRP A 69 -4.98 -17.89 -13.79
CA TRP A 69 -6.27 -18.55 -13.60
C TRP A 69 -6.62 -19.50 -14.74
N LEU A 70 -5.99 -19.38 -15.92
CA LEU A 70 -6.29 -20.15 -17.13
C LEU A 70 -5.21 -21.18 -17.47
N ASP A 71 -4.22 -21.38 -16.60
CA ASP A 71 -3.07 -22.26 -16.86
C ASP A 71 -3.42 -23.76 -16.88
N LYS A 72 -4.61 -24.13 -16.40
CA LYS A 72 -5.16 -25.49 -16.37
C LYS A 72 -6.53 -25.57 -17.00
N SER A 73 -6.78 -26.66 -17.73
CA SER A 73 -8.07 -26.98 -18.36
C SER A 73 -9.03 -27.67 -17.37
N PRO A 74 -10.36 -27.53 -17.54
CA PRO A 74 -11.32 -28.24 -16.69
C PRO A 74 -11.07 -29.76 -16.67
N GLY A 75 -10.99 -30.34 -15.47
CA GLY A 75 -10.70 -31.76 -15.27
C GLY A 75 -9.22 -32.11 -15.08
N GLU A 76 -8.30 -31.17 -15.31
CA GLU A 76 -6.89 -31.35 -14.94
C GLU A 76 -6.68 -31.21 -13.42
N PRO A 77 -5.79 -32.02 -12.81
CA PRO A 77 -5.34 -31.77 -11.43
C PRO A 77 -4.73 -30.36 -11.31
N GLY A 78 -5.06 -29.62 -10.26
CA GLY A 78 -4.63 -28.21 -10.17
C GLY A 78 -5.64 -27.20 -10.72
N TYR A 79 -6.80 -27.64 -11.25
CA TYR A 79 -7.78 -26.71 -11.85
C TYR A 79 -8.42 -25.81 -10.79
N VAL A 80 -8.00 -24.54 -10.80
CA VAL A 80 -8.52 -23.49 -9.92
C VAL A 80 -8.97 -22.30 -10.77
N ARG A 81 -10.09 -21.70 -10.37
CA ARG A 81 -10.63 -20.44 -10.91
C ARG A 81 -10.94 -19.47 -9.75
N PRO A 82 -11.15 -18.17 -10.03
CA PRO A 82 -11.53 -17.20 -9.00
C PRO A 82 -12.74 -17.64 -8.14
N TRP A 83 -13.69 -18.34 -8.76
CA TRP A 83 -14.92 -18.86 -8.14
C TRP A 83 -14.82 -20.30 -7.61
N THR A 84 -13.62 -20.90 -7.61
CA THR A 84 -13.39 -22.18 -6.91
C THR A 84 -13.60 -21.99 -5.40
N ASP A 85 -14.03 -23.04 -4.70
CA ASP A 85 -14.16 -23.03 -3.25
C ASP A 85 -12.86 -22.54 -2.58
N ILE A 86 -12.97 -21.48 -1.78
CA ILE A 86 -11.85 -20.85 -1.08
C ILE A 86 -11.18 -21.79 -0.07
N HIS A 87 -11.88 -22.84 0.36
CA HIS A 87 -11.37 -23.87 1.26
C HIS A 87 -10.67 -25.02 0.53
N ALA A 88 -10.69 -25.03 -0.81
CA ALA A 88 -9.94 -26.01 -1.59
C ALA A 88 -8.43 -25.82 -1.35
N PRO A 89 -7.66 -26.90 -1.09
CA PRO A 89 -6.23 -26.81 -0.75
C PRO A 89 -5.38 -26.07 -1.78
N GLU A 90 -5.77 -26.14 -3.06
CA GLU A 90 -5.04 -25.53 -4.18
C GLU A 90 -5.35 -24.04 -4.36
N TYR A 91 -6.43 -23.53 -3.76
CA TYR A 91 -6.92 -22.17 -4.00
C TYR A 91 -5.93 -21.11 -3.48
N ALA A 92 -5.52 -21.23 -2.22
CA ALA A 92 -4.55 -20.30 -1.64
C ALA A 92 -3.20 -20.36 -2.38
N ALA A 93 -2.76 -21.56 -2.80
CA ALA A 93 -1.54 -21.72 -3.59
C ALA A 93 -1.62 -20.99 -4.94
N LYS A 94 -2.79 -21.02 -5.61
CA LYS A 94 -3.03 -20.28 -6.84
C LYS A 94 -2.99 -18.77 -6.63
N VAL A 95 -3.69 -18.27 -5.60
CA VAL A 95 -3.68 -16.83 -5.24
C VAL A 95 -2.26 -16.38 -4.89
N GLN A 96 -1.49 -17.18 -4.16
CA GLN A 96 -0.09 -16.88 -3.83
C GLN A 96 0.78 -16.80 -5.09
N ALA A 97 0.64 -17.75 -6.02
CA ALA A 97 1.39 -17.75 -7.28
C ALA A 97 1.10 -16.48 -8.09
N ILE A 98 -0.17 -16.08 -8.19
CA ILE A 98 -0.59 -14.84 -8.86
C ILE A 98 -0.02 -13.61 -8.16
N THR A 99 -0.15 -13.56 -6.84
CA THR A 99 0.37 -12.43 -6.03
C THR A 99 1.87 -12.28 -6.24
N ARG A 100 2.65 -13.37 -6.20
CA ARG A 100 4.08 -13.33 -6.48
C ARG A 100 4.40 -12.87 -7.90
N ALA A 101 3.61 -13.28 -8.89
CA ALA A 101 3.78 -12.81 -10.26
C ALA A 101 3.55 -11.29 -10.38
N ILE A 102 2.50 -10.76 -9.72
CA ILE A 102 2.23 -9.32 -9.61
C ILE A 102 3.39 -8.60 -8.93
N LEU A 103 3.82 -9.06 -7.74
CA LEU A 103 4.90 -8.42 -6.98
C LEU A 103 6.20 -8.39 -7.80
N LYS A 104 6.53 -9.49 -8.49
CA LYS A 104 7.71 -9.58 -9.34
C LYS A 104 7.64 -8.63 -10.53
N TYR A 105 6.50 -8.58 -11.23
CA TYR A 105 6.33 -7.72 -12.40
C TYR A 105 6.42 -6.23 -12.04
N ASN A 106 5.93 -5.86 -10.85
CA ASN A 106 5.86 -4.47 -10.37
C ASN A 106 6.99 -4.09 -9.39
N ALA A 107 8.06 -4.88 -9.30
CA ALA A 107 9.10 -4.72 -8.27
C ALA A 107 9.66 -3.30 -8.16
N GLU A 108 9.88 -2.60 -9.28
CA GLU A 108 10.41 -1.22 -9.28
C GLU A 108 9.43 -0.20 -8.68
N ALA A 109 8.13 -0.36 -8.94
CA ALA A 109 7.08 0.49 -8.37
C ALA A 109 6.93 0.22 -6.86
N ILE A 110 6.92 -1.06 -6.48
CA ILE A 110 6.78 -1.51 -5.10
C ILE A 110 7.98 -1.08 -4.26
N GLU A 111 9.21 -1.22 -4.77
CA GLU A 111 10.42 -0.76 -4.08
C GLU A 111 10.37 0.74 -3.79
N THR A 112 9.73 1.54 -4.66
CA THR A 112 9.56 2.97 -4.41
C THR A 112 8.67 3.22 -3.19
N LEU A 113 7.55 2.50 -3.06
CA LEU A 113 6.66 2.60 -1.88
C LEU A 113 7.32 2.06 -0.62
N HIS A 114 8.01 0.92 -0.73
CA HIS A 114 8.81 0.35 0.35
C HIS A 114 9.84 1.36 0.88
N ALA A 115 10.61 1.98 -0.01
CA ALA A 115 11.60 3.00 0.37
C ALA A 115 10.96 4.28 0.98
N ILE A 116 9.72 4.62 0.64
CA ILE A 116 8.96 5.68 1.32
C ILE A 116 8.67 5.30 2.77
N ALA A 117 8.14 4.10 3.02
CA ALA A 117 7.85 3.60 4.36
C ALA A 117 9.10 3.52 5.24
N GLU A 118 10.24 3.12 4.67
CA GLU A 118 11.56 3.10 5.34
C GLU A 118 12.15 4.51 5.60
N GLY A 119 11.38 5.59 5.36
CA GLY A 119 11.80 6.96 5.69
C GLY A 119 12.89 7.53 4.78
N LYS A 120 13.10 6.96 3.59
CA LYS A 120 14.19 7.39 2.70
C LYS A 120 13.89 8.70 1.95
N PHE A 121 12.62 9.09 1.82
CA PHE A 121 12.20 10.21 0.96
C PHE A 121 11.80 11.49 1.66
N VAL A 122 11.17 11.42 2.85
CA VAL A 122 10.60 12.62 3.48
C VAL A 122 11.52 13.13 4.57
N ARG A 123 12.29 14.16 4.20
CA ARG A 123 13.22 14.85 5.10
C ARG A 123 12.96 16.34 5.05
N LEU A 124 12.58 16.89 6.19
CA LEU A 124 12.16 18.27 6.33
C LEU A 124 13.19 19.08 7.11
N PRO A 125 13.37 20.38 6.82
CA PRO A 125 14.15 21.25 7.70
C PRO A 125 13.49 21.33 9.08
N PRO A 126 14.26 21.54 10.17
CA PRO A 126 13.69 21.82 11.47
C PRO A 126 13.04 23.21 11.50
N ALA A 127 12.20 23.45 12.50
CA ALA A 127 11.71 24.80 12.79
C ALA A 127 12.76 25.60 13.58
N ASP A 128 12.96 26.86 13.23
CA ASP A 128 13.78 27.78 14.01
C ASP A 128 13.00 28.37 15.21
N ARG A 129 13.68 29.16 16.04
CA ARG A 129 13.08 29.81 17.22
C ARG A 129 11.95 30.79 16.87
N SER A 130 11.90 31.26 15.62
CA SER A 130 10.86 32.17 15.11
C SER A 130 9.68 31.42 14.49
N GLY A 131 9.71 30.08 14.46
CA GLY A 131 8.70 29.26 13.82
C GLY A 131 8.76 29.31 12.29
N ARG A 132 9.95 29.52 11.70
CA ARG A 132 10.21 29.41 10.26
C ARG A 132 10.99 28.13 9.96
N ALA A 133 10.95 27.69 8.71
CA ALA A 133 11.79 26.58 8.26
C ALA A 133 13.26 27.00 8.23
N ALA A 134 14.12 26.29 8.96
CA ALA A 134 15.56 26.48 8.91
C ALA A 134 16.17 25.79 7.67
N LEU A 135 15.96 26.39 6.48
CA LEU A 135 16.33 25.79 5.18
C LEU A 135 17.82 25.42 5.05
N ASN A 136 18.69 26.13 5.77
CA ASN A 136 20.13 25.92 5.72
C ASN A 136 20.66 25.04 6.87
N ALA A 137 19.77 24.42 7.66
CA ALA A 137 20.18 23.52 8.73
C ALA A 137 20.84 22.26 8.14
N LYS A 138 21.96 21.84 8.74
CA LYS A 138 22.64 20.59 8.35
C LYS A 138 21.85 19.35 8.75
N GLU A 139 21.16 19.43 9.88
CA GLU A 139 20.28 18.37 10.37
C GLU A 139 18.89 18.49 9.76
N GLN A 140 18.33 17.36 9.33
CA GLN A 140 16.97 17.27 8.82
C GLN A 140 16.13 16.37 9.72
N VAL A 141 14.86 16.72 9.84
CA VAL A 141 13.84 15.93 10.52
C VAL A 141 13.34 14.87 9.53
N THR A 142 13.55 13.61 9.87
CA THR A 142 12.94 12.50 9.12
C THR A 142 11.50 12.37 9.55
N VAL A 143 10.57 12.38 8.60
CA VAL A 143 9.14 12.21 8.88
C VAL A 143 8.78 10.74 8.70
N PRO A 144 8.26 10.05 9.74
CA PRO A 144 7.86 8.66 9.60
C PRO A 144 6.67 8.54 8.65
N VAL A 145 6.74 7.56 7.75
CA VAL A 145 5.65 7.23 6.82
C VAL A 145 5.15 5.82 7.12
N ARG A 146 3.84 5.67 7.33
CA ARG A 146 3.21 4.37 7.55
C ARG A 146 2.27 4.09 6.39
N ILE A 147 2.43 2.93 5.76
CA ILE A 147 1.56 2.51 4.66
C ILE A 147 0.59 1.46 5.21
N HIS A 148 -0.70 1.70 5.03
CA HIS A 148 -1.78 0.80 5.40
C HIS A 148 -2.46 0.29 4.15
N TYR A 149 -3.00 -0.92 4.19
CA TYR A 149 -3.74 -1.55 3.10
C TYR A 149 -5.16 -1.88 3.56
N MET A 150 -6.14 -1.60 2.71
CA MET A 150 -7.55 -1.97 2.86
C MET A 150 -8.04 -2.52 1.53
N VAL A 151 -8.68 -3.69 1.53
CA VAL A 151 -9.06 -4.39 0.29
C VAL A 151 -10.32 -3.79 -0.34
N GLY A 152 -10.37 -3.85 -1.66
CA GLY A 152 -11.51 -3.65 -2.52
C GLY A 152 -12.02 -4.99 -3.05
N ASN A 153 -12.71 -4.96 -4.18
CA ASN A 153 -13.31 -6.14 -4.77
C ASN A 153 -12.32 -6.95 -5.63
N HIS A 154 -11.31 -6.32 -6.26
CA HIS A 154 -10.34 -7.04 -7.09
C HIS A 154 -9.28 -7.78 -6.27
N ASP A 155 -8.96 -7.27 -5.09
CA ASP A 155 -7.99 -7.85 -4.15
C ASP A 155 -8.64 -8.47 -2.90
N TRP A 156 -9.94 -8.77 -2.97
CA TRP A 156 -10.72 -9.39 -1.89
C TRP A 156 -10.07 -10.64 -1.27
N TYR A 157 -9.30 -11.38 -2.06
CA TYR A 157 -8.56 -12.57 -1.62
C TYR A 157 -7.70 -12.33 -0.38
N TYR A 158 -7.20 -11.11 -0.17
CA TYR A 158 -6.36 -10.77 0.97
C TYR A 158 -7.15 -10.50 2.26
N HIS A 159 -8.48 -10.51 2.20
CA HIS A 159 -9.36 -10.55 3.37
C HIS A 159 -9.72 -11.98 3.81
N ILE A 160 -9.43 -13.00 2.99
CA ILE A 160 -9.76 -14.38 3.34
C ILE A 160 -8.92 -14.85 4.55
N PRO A 161 -9.53 -15.37 5.63
CA PRO A 161 -8.79 -15.85 6.80
C PRO A 161 -8.09 -17.18 6.56
N GLY A 162 -7.04 -17.44 7.35
CA GLY A 162 -6.40 -18.75 7.46
C GLY A 162 -4.90 -18.72 7.16
N PRO A 163 -4.13 -19.70 7.69
CA PRO A 163 -2.66 -19.65 7.68
C PRO A 163 -2.04 -19.52 6.29
N ALA A 164 -2.63 -20.14 5.28
CA ALA A 164 -2.15 -20.04 3.90
C ALA A 164 -2.30 -18.62 3.35
N PHE A 165 -3.38 -17.92 3.69
CA PHE A 165 -3.59 -16.51 3.29
C PHE A 165 -2.81 -15.54 4.17
N ASP A 166 -2.56 -15.87 5.45
CA ASP A 166 -1.68 -15.09 6.32
C ASP A 166 -0.26 -15.00 5.73
N GLN A 167 0.22 -16.09 5.12
CA GLN A 167 1.50 -16.10 4.40
C GLN A 167 1.49 -15.19 3.17
N ILE A 168 0.41 -15.19 2.39
CA ILE A 168 0.27 -14.29 1.23
C ILE A 168 0.31 -12.83 1.70
N ARG A 169 -0.45 -12.49 2.74
CA ARG A 169 -0.42 -11.15 3.34
C ARG A 169 0.95 -10.80 3.88
N GLN A 170 1.66 -11.74 4.50
CA GLN A 170 3.03 -11.51 4.97
C GLN A 170 3.98 -11.14 3.82
N GLU A 171 3.86 -11.78 2.66
CA GLU A 171 4.64 -11.42 1.47
C GLU A 171 4.31 -9.99 1.00
N ILE A 172 3.03 -9.61 0.98
CA ILE A 172 2.59 -8.25 0.61
C ILE A 172 3.10 -7.22 1.63
N ILE A 173 2.97 -7.50 2.93
CA ILE A 173 3.47 -6.65 4.01
C ILE A 173 4.97 -6.41 3.85
N THR A 174 5.74 -7.47 3.62
CA THR A 174 7.18 -7.37 3.42
C THR A 174 7.51 -6.60 2.15
N ALA A 175 6.80 -6.82 1.05
CA ALA A 175 7.07 -6.15 -0.22
C ALA A 175 6.83 -4.63 -0.15
N PHE A 176 5.76 -4.18 0.50
CA PHE A 176 5.40 -2.76 0.59
C PHE A 176 5.88 -2.06 1.88
N SER A 177 6.45 -2.80 2.85
CA SER A 177 6.67 -2.34 4.23
C SER A 177 5.39 -1.79 4.86
N LEU A 178 4.32 -2.60 4.83
CA LEU A 178 3.03 -2.23 5.38
C LEU A 178 3.03 -2.24 6.92
N ALA A 179 2.25 -1.34 7.51
CA ALA A 179 1.96 -1.31 8.94
C ALA A 179 0.84 -2.28 9.36
N ASN A 180 0.24 -3.01 8.41
CA ASN A 180 -0.79 -4.00 8.68
C ASN A 180 -0.22 -5.22 9.43
N PRO A 181 -1.00 -5.86 10.32
CA PRO A 181 -0.73 -7.24 10.73
C PRO A 181 -0.98 -8.21 9.56
N ASN A 182 -0.45 -9.41 9.64
CA ASN A 182 -0.67 -10.47 8.65
C ASN A 182 -2.02 -11.21 8.79
N SER A 183 -2.88 -10.77 9.71
CA SER A 183 -4.30 -11.13 9.75
C SER A 183 -5.05 -10.54 8.53
N PRO A 184 -6.28 -10.99 8.21
CA PRO A 184 -7.09 -10.41 7.13
C PRO A 184 -6.95 -8.90 7.00
N PHE A 185 -6.59 -8.43 5.81
CA PHE A 185 -6.57 -7.00 5.55
C PHE A 185 -8.00 -6.44 5.65
N PRO A 186 -8.20 -5.26 6.24
CA PRO A 186 -9.53 -4.71 6.47
C PRO A 186 -10.27 -4.53 5.13
N HIS A 187 -11.57 -4.83 5.10
CA HIS A 187 -12.45 -4.46 3.99
C HIS A 187 -13.33 -3.27 4.36
N GLU A 188 -13.71 -3.18 5.63
CA GLU A 188 -14.38 -2.03 6.20
C GLU A 188 -13.46 -1.31 7.19
N VAL A 189 -13.68 0.00 7.38
CA VAL A 189 -12.90 0.79 8.34
C VAL A 189 -12.99 0.17 9.75
N LYS A 190 -14.14 -0.42 10.09
CA LYS A 190 -14.37 -1.04 11.40
C LYS A 190 -13.46 -2.25 11.69
N ASP A 191 -12.90 -2.87 10.66
CA ASP A 191 -12.03 -4.03 10.79
C ASP A 191 -10.62 -3.66 11.32
N SER A 192 -10.29 -2.37 11.38
CA SER A 192 -9.00 -1.88 11.88
C SER A 192 -9.16 -0.67 12.79
N GLU A 193 -8.91 -0.83 14.09
CA GLU A 193 -8.91 0.27 15.07
C GLU A 193 -7.97 1.41 14.67
N THR A 194 -6.85 1.08 14.01
CA THR A 194 -5.92 2.09 13.49
C THR A 194 -6.56 2.92 12.39
N LEU A 195 -7.23 2.30 11.41
CA LEU A 195 -7.93 3.02 10.35
C LEU A 195 -9.12 3.82 10.89
N GLN A 196 -9.91 3.25 11.81
CA GLN A 196 -10.99 3.99 12.48
C GLN A 196 -10.50 5.29 13.11
N ARG A 197 -9.42 5.22 13.90
CA ARG A 197 -8.82 6.42 14.52
C ARG A 197 -8.31 7.41 13.49
N LEU A 198 -7.68 6.91 12.42
CA LEU A 198 -7.14 7.74 11.36
C LEU A 198 -8.27 8.51 10.65
N PHE A 199 -9.32 7.81 10.22
CA PHE A 199 -10.46 8.40 9.51
C PHE A 199 -11.17 9.42 10.37
N ALA A 200 -11.43 9.10 11.64
CA ALA A 200 -12.02 10.03 12.59
C ALA A 200 -11.18 11.30 12.76
N SER A 201 -9.86 11.18 12.84
CA SER A 201 -8.95 12.32 13.01
C SER A 201 -8.94 13.28 11.81
N TYR A 202 -9.14 12.75 10.59
CA TYR A 202 -9.19 13.54 9.36
C TYR A 202 -10.61 13.83 8.88
N LYS A 203 -11.65 13.40 9.62
CA LYS A 203 -13.07 13.50 9.23
C LYS A 203 -13.35 12.94 7.83
N VAL A 204 -12.69 11.83 7.52
CA VAL A 204 -12.92 11.06 6.28
C VAL A 204 -14.04 10.06 6.55
N PHE A 205 -15.03 10.04 5.66
CA PHE A 205 -16.12 9.06 5.66
C PHE A 205 -15.94 8.20 4.41
N ALA A 206 -15.81 6.89 4.60
CA ALA A 206 -15.80 5.89 3.53
C ALA A 206 -16.74 4.76 3.91
#